data_AF-A0AAX0U6Q4-F1
#
_entry.id   AF-A0AAX0U6Q4-F1
#
_cell.length_a   1.000
_cell.length_b   1.000
_cell.length_c   1.000
_cell.angle_alpha   90.00
_cell.angle_beta   90.00
_cell.angle_gamma   90.00
#
_symmetry.space_group_name_H-M   'P 1'
#
loop_
_entity.id
_entity.type
_entity.pdbx_description
1 polymer ?
#
loop_
_entity_poly.entity_id
_entity_poly.type
_entity_poly.pdbx_seq_one_letter_code
_entity_poly.pdbx_strand_id
1 'polypeptide(L)'
;MHARGRAHARDAIVRACPRDPGFNERLLEAYALGIAHRPQTMFRTLGADVLDRRAPNDRRLNLADSCPAPAGFTGWTERGTERRARAARVGPACRTLFTLIGSSMQTRRLAVRSALWGAALMFGLAQAPAAFADAAAEAAAPARAAASAPAVSVGPQYDTTHVYVAASDLDAFVDSFVATFGGKASPRVTLTVTPTPSETLSQYVQTPVGMLSVFGFKTPVPYPFGAERTGYLVTDLDAAVKAARAAGADLVVDSFDDPIGRDAVVRWPGGVMMQLYWHRKAPSYAPLATVPDNRVYLSPYEADRFVTSWVRFSHGKVVADDRRGDGGAIGRPGTDVRRIVIESGFGRVVAFVTDGKLPYPYGRETTGYAVADLDAVLDKAKAAGVEVLAQPYRTRAGRTAMLAFPGGYLAEVHDAK
;
A
#
# COMPACT_ATOMS: atom_id res chain seq x y z
N MET A 1 -8.18 26.14 -30.56
CA MET A 1 -7.28 25.81 -31.69
C MET A 1 -6.72 24.37 -31.68
N HIS A 2 -6.67 23.66 -30.55
CA HIS A 2 -6.07 22.31 -30.44
C HIS A 2 -6.88 21.10 -30.98
N ALA A 3 -8.18 21.23 -31.23
CA ALA A 3 -8.99 20.12 -31.76
C ALA A 3 -8.75 19.89 -33.27
N ARG A 4 -8.57 20.97 -34.05
CA ARG A 4 -8.32 20.90 -35.50
C ARG A 4 -6.96 20.28 -35.85
N GLY A 5 -5.92 20.53 -35.03
CA GLY A 5 -4.59 19.95 -35.24
C GLY A 5 -4.56 18.42 -35.07
N ARG A 6 -5.32 17.87 -34.12
CA ARG A 6 -5.42 16.41 -33.89
C ARG A 6 -6.19 15.69 -35.00
N ALA A 7 -7.23 16.34 -35.55
CA ALA A 7 -7.96 15.82 -36.70
C ALA A 7 -7.06 15.74 -37.95
N HIS A 8 -6.28 16.79 -38.23
CA HIS A 8 -5.32 16.80 -39.35
C HIS A 8 -4.24 15.71 -39.23
N ALA A 9 -3.71 15.48 -38.03
CA ALA A 9 -2.73 14.41 -37.79
C ALA A 9 -3.34 13.01 -38.01
N ARG A 10 -4.56 12.77 -37.53
CA ARG A 10 -5.28 11.51 -37.75
C ARG A 10 -5.50 11.26 -39.25
N ASP A 11 -5.96 12.27 -39.97
CA ASP A 11 -6.29 12.14 -41.39
C ASP A 11 -5.02 12.02 -42.27
N ALA A 12 -3.88 12.52 -41.82
CA ALA A 12 -2.58 12.24 -42.43
C ALA A 12 -2.15 10.78 -42.24
N ILE A 13 -2.33 10.22 -41.04
CA ILE A 13 -2.01 8.82 -40.73
C ILE A 13 -2.90 7.87 -41.54
N VAL A 14 -4.20 8.14 -41.64
CA VAL A 14 -5.12 7.29 -42.42
C VAL A 14 -4.83 7.36 -43.92
N ARG A 15 -4.31 8.48 -44.43
CA ARG A 15 -3.84 8.60 -45.82
C ARG A 15 -2.53 7.86 -46.07
N ALA A 16 -1.59 7.91 -45.12
CA ALA A 16 -0.31 7.20 -45.23
C ALA A 16 -0.47 5.68 -45.05
N CYS A 17 -1.43 5.26 -44.22
CA CYS A 17 -1.75 3.86 -43.94
C CYS A 17 -3.23 3.58 -44.22
N PRO A 18 -3.65 3.51 -45.50
CA PRO A 18 -5.04 3.28 -45.86
C PRO A 18 -5.52 1.93 -45.33
N ARG A 19 -6.75 1.90 -44.82
CA ARG A 19 -7.43 0.68 -44.33
C ARG A 19 -8.00 -0.15 -45.49
N ASP A 20 -7.18 -0.38 -46.50
CA ASP A 20 -7.52 -1.26 -47.61
C ASP A 20 -7.56 -2.75 -47.15
N PRO A 21 -8.07 -3.68 -47.98
CA PRO A 21 -8.19 -5.09 -47.59
C PRO A 21 -6.88 -5.75 -47.11
N GLY A 22 -5.71 -5.23 -47.52
CA GLY A 22 -4.40 -5.72 -47.09
C GLY A 22 -3.84 -5.03 -45.83
N PHE A 23 -4.58 -4.07 -45.26
CA PHE A 23 -4.14 -3.31 -44.09
C PHE A 23 -3.81 -4.20 -42.88
N ASN A 24 -4.66 -5.17 -42.57
CA ASN A 24 -4.45 -6.08 -41.44
C ASN A 24 -3.19 -6.93 -41.62
N GLU A 25 -2.91 -7.36 -42.85
CA GLU A 25 -1.71 -8.14 -43.19
C GLU A 25 -0.44 -7.31 -42.94
N ARG A 26 -0.39 -6.08 -43.48
CA ARG A 26 0.75 -5.16 -43.32
C ARG A 26 0.93 -4.71 -41.88
N LEU A 27 -0.17 -4.52 -41.14
CA LEU A 27 -0.13 -4.19 -39.73
C LEU A 27 0.53 -5.33 -38.94
N LEU A 28 0.09 -6.57 -39.17
CA LEU A 28 0.67 -7.74 -38.50
C LEU A 28 2.14 -7.95 -38.86
N GLU A 29 2.54 -7.68 -40.10
CA GLU A 29 3.93 -7.74 -40.55
C GLU A 29 4.80 -6.66 -39.87
N ALA A 30 4.33 -5.41 -39.80
CA ALA A 30 5.01 -4.34 -39.10
C ALA A 30 5.14 -4.63 -37.59
N TYR A 31 4.09 -5.21 -36.98
CA TYR A 31 4.14 -5.68 -35.60
C TYR A 31 5.17 -6.79 -35.41
N ALA A 32 5.19 -7.79 -36.30
CA ALA A 32 6.16 -8.90 -36.24
C ALA A 32 7.60 -8.39 -36.35
N LEU A 33 7.91 -7.52 -37.31
CA LEU A 33 9.23 -6.89 -37.47
C LEU A 33 9.63 -6.08 -36.24
N GLY A 34 8.68 -5.32 -35.68
CA GLY A 34 8.89 -4.48 -34.50
C GLY A 34 9.10 -5.25 -33.19
N ILE A 35 8.80 -6.54 -33.14
CA ILE A 35 8.97 -7.37 -31.94
C ILE A 35 9.92 -8.56 -32.13
N ALA A 36 10.39 -8.82 -33.36
CA ALA A 36 11.29 -9.92 -33.69
C ALA A 36 12.63 -9.88 -32.93
N HIS A 37 13.07 -8.70 -32.49
CA HIS A 37 14.30 -8.51 -31.71
C HIS A 37 14.10 -8.67 -30.20
N ARG A 38 12.88 -8.90 -29.72
CA ARG A 38 12.61 -9.04 -28.29
C ARG A 38 12.99 -10.44 -27.80
N PRO A 39 13.49 -10.56 -26.56
CA PRO A 39 13.72 -11.87 -25.95
C PRO A 39 12.42 -12.64 -25.85
N GLN A 40 12.46 -13.94 -26.16
CA GLN A 40 11.28 -14.80 -26.10
C GLN A 40 10.70 -14.83 -24.68
N THR A 41 9.36 -14.78 -24.59
CA THR A 41 8.66 -14.79 -23.30
C THR A 41 7.77 -16.01 -23.20
N MET A 42 7.70 -16.61 -22.00
CA MET A 42 6.96 -17.86 -21.75
C MET A 42 5.45 -17.69 -21.64
N PHE A 43 4.97 -16.45 -21.54
CA PHE A 43 3.56 -16.16 -21.35
C PHE A 43 2.92 -15.80 -22.69
N ARG A 44 1.75 -16.38 -22.95
CA ARG A 44 0.97 -16.16 -24.18
C ARG A 44 0.53 -14.70 -24.27
N THR A 45 1.38 -13.87 -24.84
CA THR A 45 1.07 -12.50 -25.20
C THR A 45 0.63 -12.45 -26.66
N LEU A 46 -0.12 -11.40 -27.02
CA LEU A 46 -0.52 -11.14 -28.41
C LEU A 46 0.68 -11.17 -29.37
N GLY A 47 1.86 -10.71 -28.92
CA GLY A 47 3.09 -10.72 -29.72
C GLY A 47 3.59 -12.12 -30.06
N ALA A 48 3.45 -13.10 -29.14
CA ALA A 48 3.84 -14.48 -29.39
C ALA A 48 2.96 -15.14 -30.47
N ASP A 49 1.67 -14.84 -30.50
CA ASP A 49 0.75 -15.36 -31.53
C ASP A 49 0.97 -14.69 -32.90
N VAL A 50 1.46 -13.44 -32.92
CA VAL A 50 1.86 -12.74 -34.16
C VAL A 50 3.15 -13.33 -34.74
N LEU A 51 4.16 -13.56 -33.89
CA LEU A 51 5.42 -14.16 -34.33
C LEU A 51 5.25 -15.62 -34.77
N ASP A 52 4.46 -16.45 -34.05
CA ASP A 52 4.14 -17.83 -34.42
C ASP A 52 3.53 -17.95 -35.83
N ARG A 53 2.83 -16.91 -36.29
CA ARG A 53 2.20 -16.87 -37.62
C ARG A 53 3.09 -16.28 -38.72
N ARG A 54 4.08 -15.46 -38.38
CA ARG A 54 4.81 -14.61 -39.35
C ARG A 54 6.31 -14.85 -39.38
N ALA A 55 6.89 -15.41 -38.32
CA ALA A 55 8.31 -15.70 -38.22
C ALA A 55 8.51 -17.23 -38.32
N PRO A 56 8.82 -17.78 -39.51
CA PRO A 56 8.88 -19.24 -39.72
C PRO A 56 9.96 -19.95 -38.89
N ASN A 57 10.93 -19.22 -38.34
CA ASN A 57 11.99 -19.74 -37.48
C ASN A 57 11.77 -19.45 -35.98
N ASP A 58 10.69 -18.76 -35.60
CA ASP A 58 10.41 -18.46 -34.19
C ASP A 58 9.73 -19.67 -33.53
N ARG A 59 10.47 -20.39 -32.68
CA ARG A 59 9.93 -21.54 -31.94
C ARG A 59 9.22 -21.03 -30.69
N ARG A 60 7.90 -21.19 -30.65
CA ARG A 60 7.09 -20.90 -29.46
C ARG A 60 7.57 -21.71 -28.26
N LEU A 61 8.06 -21.02 -27.23
CA LEU A 61 8.39 -21.64 -25.94
C LEU A 61 7.10 -21.98 -25.19
N ASN A 62 7.01 -23.21 -24.70
CA ASN A 62 5.99 -23.62 -23.73
C ASN A 62 6.65 -23.89 -22.38
N LEU A 63 5.83 -23.99 -21.33
CA LEU A 63 6.27 -24.27 -19.96
C LEU A 63 7.11 -25.57 -19.86
N ALA A 64 6.90 -26.52 -20.78
CA ALA A 64 7.66 -27.77 -20.84
C ALA A 64 9.11 -27.58 -21.34
N ASP A 65 9.40 -26.54 -22.14
CA ASP A 65 10.73 -26.30 -22.72
C ASP A 65 11.72 -25.68 -21.72
N SER A 66 11.25 -25.21 -20.56
CA SER A 66 12.04 -24.48 -19.55
C SER A 66 12.29 -25.26 -18.26
N CYS A 67 11.70 -26.46 -18.12
CA CYS A 67 11.89 -27.30 -16.95
C CYS A 67 12.94 -28.38 -17.27
N PRO A 68 14.14 -28.37 -16.66
CA PRO A 68 15.07 -29.47 -16.84
C PRO A 68 14.40 -30.75 -16.30
N ALA A 69 14.25 -31.76 -17.16
CA ALA A 69 13.73 -33.04 -16.74
C ALA A 69 14.65 -33.62 -15.65
N PRO A 70 14.12 -34.04 -14.49
CA PRO A 70 14.94 -34.72 -13.50
C PRO A 70 15.53 -36.00 -14.12
N ALA A 71 16.78 -36.32 -13.76
CA ALA A 71 17.48 -37.49 -14.28
C ALA A 71 16.62 -38.76 -14.09
N GLY A 72 16.28 -39.43 -15.19
CA GLY A 72 15.47 -40.66 -15.21
C GLY A 72 14.00 -40.50 -15.67
N PHE A 73 13.55 -39.30 -16.04
CA PHE A 73 12.18 -39.11 -16.54
C PHE A 73 12.04 -39.42 -18.04
N THR A 74 11.41 -40.55 -18.38
CA THR A 74 11.09 -40.92 -19.77
C THR A 74 9.66 -40.49 -20.15
N GLY A 75 9.52 -39.21 -20.50
CA GLY A 75 8.50 -38.72 -21.44
C GLY A 75 7.25 -38.04 -20.86
N TRP A 76 7.00 -36.81 -21.31
CA TRP A 76 5.65 -36.27 -21.43
C TRP A 76 5.14 -36.66 -22.82
N THR A 77 4.29 -37.69 -22.91
CA THR A 77 3.70 -38.08 -24.21
C THR A 77 2.84 -36.94 -24.75
N GLU A 78 3.21 -36.44 -25.93
CA GLU A 78 2.53 -35.40 -26.68
C GLU A 78 1.06 -35.76 -26.93
N ARG A 79 0.14 -35.14 -26.19
CA ARG A 79 -1.31 -35.14 -26.51
C ARG A 79 -1.77 -33.88 -27.26
N GLY A 80 -0.83 -33.13 -27.83
CA GLY A 80 -1.08 -31.84 -28.48
C GLY A 80 -1.18 -31.89 -30.01
N THR A 81 -0.59 -32.90 -30.66
CA THR A 81 -0.44 -32.98 -32.11
C THR A 81 -1.61 -33.69 -32.82
N GLU A 82 -2.42 -34.49 -32.11
CA GLU A 82 -3.55 -35.20 -32.71
C GLU A 82 -4.80 -34.33 -33.00
N ARG A 83 -4.91 -33.12 -32.44
CA ARG A 83 -6.07 -32.23 -32.74
C ARG A 83 -5.98 -31.55 -34.11
N ARG A 84 -4.82 -31.47 -34.75
CA ARG A 84 -4.69 -30.91 -36.10
C ARG A 84 -5.02 -31.92 -37.22
N ALA A 85 -5.06 -33.22 -36.93
CA ALA A 85 -5.40 -34.25 -37.92
C ALA A 85 -6.91 -34.60 -38.00
N ARG A 86 -7.75 -34.13 -37.06
CA ARG A 86 -9.21 -34.36 -37.07
C ARG A 86 -10.07 -33.17 -37.51
N ALA A 87 -9.45 -32.04 -37.89
CA ALA A 87 -10.15 -30.87 -38.41
C ALA A 87 -10.32 -30.87 -39.94
N ALA A 88 -9.85 -31.91 -40.66
CA ALA A 88 -9.86 -31.98 -42.12
C ALA A 88 -10.93 -32.92 -42.73
N ARG A 89 -11.90 -33.41 -41.94
CA ARG A 89 -13.05 -34.17 -42.50
C ARG A 89 -14.32 -33.96 -41.69
N VAL A 90 -15.00 -32.82 -41.85
CA VAL A 90 -16.45 -32.74 -41.62
C VAL A 90 -17.03 -31.67 -42.52
N GLY A 91 -17.66 -32.10 -43.63
CA GLY A 91 -18.70 -31.33 -44.31
C GLY A 91 -20.02 -31.41 -43.53
N PRO A 92 -21.01 -30.55 -43.83
CA PRO A 92 -22.02 -30.13 -42.86
C PRO A 92 -23.22 -31.08 -42.82
N ALA A 93 -23.67 -31.48 -41.62
CA ALA A 93 -25.09 -31.77 -41.30
C ALA A 93 -25.32 -32.20 -39.83
N CYS A 94 -26.32 -31.54 -39.22
CA CYS A 94 -27.27 -32.02 -38.18
C CYS A 94 -26.83 -32.64 -36.83
N ARG A 95 -27.14 -31.89 -35.76
CA ARG A 95 -27.97 -32.24 -34.58
C ARG A 95 -28.13 -33.74 -34.20
N THR A 96 -27.98 -34.09 -32.92
CA THR A 96 -29.06 -34.27 -31.89
C THR A 96 -28.56 -35.10 -30.67
N LEU A 97 -29.16 -34.85 -29.49
CA LEU A 97 -29.35 -35.72 -28.30
C LEU A 97 -28.14 -35.92 -27.36
N PHE A 98 -28.05 -35.40 -26.12
CA PHE A 98 -28.91 -35.41 -24.91
C PHE A 98 -29.10 -36.78 -24.23
N THR A 99 -28.74 -36.79 -22.92
CA THR A 99 -28.97 -37.81 -21.86
C THR A 99 -28.04 -39.05 -21.89
N LEU A 100 -27.58 -39.65 -20.78
CA LEU A 100 -28.31 -40.07 -19.57
C LEU A 100 -27.34 -40.50 -18.42
N ILE A 101 -27.79 -40.29 -17.17
CA ILE A 101 -27.54 -41.09 -15.93
C ILE A 101 -26.17 -40.90 -15.23
N GLY A 102 -26.06 -40.65 -13.91
CA GLY A 102 -27.03 -40.71 -12.81
C GLY A 102 -26.51 -41.60 -11.66
N SER A 103 -26.35 -40.97 -10.48
CA SER A 103 -26.52 -41.55 -9.13
C SER A 103 -25.51 -42.57 -8.54
N SER A 104 -24.92 -42.21 -7.39
CA SER A 104 -24.91 -42.95 -6.10
C SER A 104 -23.87 -42.29 -5.15
N MET A 105 -24.27 -41.67 -4.03
CA MET A 105 -24.32 -42.25 -2.66
C MET A 105 -23.07 -43.10 -2.33
N GLN A 106 -22.29 -42.91 -1.27
CA GLN A 106 -22.71 -42.87 0.14
C GLN A 106 -21.52 -42.52 1.09
N THR A 107 -21.86 -41.98 2.26
CA THR A 107 -21.03 -41.72 3.44
C THR A 107 -20.54 -42.98 4.15
N ARG A 108 -19.31 -42.96 4.70
CA ARG A 108 -18.92 -43.74 5.91
C ARG A 108 -17.92 -42.97 6.77
N ARG A 109 -18.33 -42.67 8.00
CA ARG A 109 -17.45 -42.38 9.15
C ARG A 109 -17.02 -43.71 9.77
N LEU A 110 -15.81 -43.79 10.32
CA LEU A 110 -15.46 -44.64 11.46
C LEU A 110 -14.15 -44.18 12.09
N ALA A 111 -14.11 -44.23 13.42
CA ALA A 111 -13.02 -43.86 14.31
C ALA A 111 -12.61 -45.10 15.11
N VAL A 112 -11.30 -45.34 15.34
CA VAL A 112 -10.71 -46.22 16.38
C VAL A 112 -9.23 -45.79 16.53
N ARG A 113 -8.80 -45.13 17.62
CA ARG A 113 -8.24 -45.62 18.91
C ARG A 113 -6.87 -46.36 18.84
N SER A 114 -5.86 -45.68 19.40
CA SER A 114 -4.85 -46.11 20.39
C SER A 114 -4.03 -47.40 20.20
N ALA A 115 -2.69 -47.29 20.25
CA ALA A 115 -1.82 -48.20 21.02
C ALA A 115 -0.41 -47.59 21.24
N LEU A 116 0.07 -47.71 22.48
CA LEU A 116 1.41 -47.44 23.00
C LEU A 116 2.35 -48.64 22.76
N TRP A 117 3.62 -48.48 23.18
CA TRP A 117 4.75 -49.43 23.33
C TRP A 117 5.81 -49.21 22.25
N GLY A 118 7.11 -49.18 22.53
CA GLY A 118 7.90 -49.47 23.73
C GLY A 118 9.37 -49.52 23.27
N ALA A 119 10.25 -48.95 24.08
CA ALA A 119 11.70 -48.83 23.82
C ALA A 119 12.46 -50.15 24.01
N ALA A 120 13.72 -50.20 23.51
CA ALA A 120 14.89 -51.03 23.94
C ALA A 120 15.73 -51.47 22.70
N LEU A 121 17.07 -51.59 22.65
CA LEU A 121 18.20 -51.35 23.57
C LEU A 121 19.54 -51.68 22.82
N MET A 122 20.67 -51.39 23.49
CA MET A 122 22.05 -51.94 23.35
C MET A 122 23.01 -51.19 22.40
N PHE A 123 24.29 -50.91 22.69
CA PHE A 123 25.35 -51.41 23.60
C PHE A 123 26.25 -50.20 24.01
N GLY A 124 27.10 -50.16 25.05
CA GLY A 124 27.71 -51.16 25.94
C GLY A 124 28.63 -50.47 26.98
N LEU A 125 28.98 -51.21 28.03
CA LEU A 125 29.61 -50.80 29.31
C LEU A 125 31.11 -50.41 29.23
N ALA A 126 31.57 -49.59 30.19
CA ALA A 126 32.72 -49.92 31.07
C ALA A 126 32.86 -48.98 32.31
N GLN A 127 32.61 -49.57 33.49
CA GLN A 127 33.30 -49.48 34.80
C GLN A 127 33.59 -48.13 35.53
N ALA A 128 33.24 -48.12 36.83
CA ALA A 128 33.49 -47.10 37.87
C ALA A 128 34.85 -47.36 38.61
N PRO A 129 35.39 -46.48 39.50
CA PRO A 129 34.73 -46.02 40.73
C PRO A 129 34.91 -44.53 41.10
N ALA A 130 34.23 -44.16 42.19
CA ALA A 130 33.98 -42.85 42.75
C ALA A 130 35.20 -41.96 43.06
N ALA A 131 35.03 -40.66 42.86
CA ALA A 131 35.66 -39.60 43.64
C ALA A 131 34.63 -38.48 43.85
N PHE A 132 34.42 -38.11 45.11
CA PHE A 132 33.56 -37.00 45.53
C PHE A 132 34.06 -35.68 44.94
N ALA A 133 33.18 -34.93 44.28
CA ALA A 133 33.28 -33.49 44.16
C ALA A 133 31.88 -32.90 43.91
N ASP A 134 31.40 -32.22 44.93
CA ASP A 134 30.23 -31.36 44.97
C ASP A 134 30.48 -30.13 44.09
N ALA A 135 29.66 -29.87 43.07
CA ALA A 135 29.55 -28.55 42.43
C ALA A 135 28.34 -28.47 41.48
N ALA A 136 27.29 -27.85 42.02
CA ALA A 136 26.32 -26.97 41.34
C ALA A 136 25.50 -27.53 40.17
N ALA A 137 24.22 -27.75 40.48
CA ALA A 137 23.11 -27.73 39.52
C ALA A 137 23.20 -26.50 38.61
N GLU A 138 23.25 -26.75 37.30
CA GLU A 138 23.17 -25.74 36.26
C GLU A 138 21.73 -25.20 36.22
N ALA A 139 21.50 -24.13 36.98
CA ALA A 139 20.25 -23.40 36.96
C ALA A 139 20.05 -22.80 35.57
N ALA A 140 19.02 -23.27 34.87
CA ALA A 140 18.54 -22.66 33.64
C ALA A 140 18.32 -21.16 33.86
N ALA A 141 19.16 -20.33 33.25
CA ALA A 141 19.05 -18.89 33.32
C ALA A 141 17.65 -18.47 32.82
N PRO A 142 16.93 -17.60 33.54
CA PRO A 142 15.66 -17.08 33.06
C PRO A 142 15.92 -16.33 31.75
N ALA A 143 15.11 -16.64 30.72
CA ALA A 143 15.11 -15.90 29.47
C ALA A 143 14.98 -14.41 29.78
N ARG A 144 16.07 -13.66 29.58
CA ARG A 144 16.11 -12.23 29.81
C ARG A 144 15.04 -11.62 28.91
N ALA A 145 13.94 -11.15 29.51
CA ALA A 145 12.95 -10.36 28.80
C ALA A 145 13.73 -9.25 28.09
N ALA A 146 13.69 -9.25 26.76
CA ALA A 146 14.35 -8.22 25.98
C ALA A 146 13.82 -6.88 26.49
N ALA A 147 14.72 -6.03 27.02
CA ALA A 147 14.34 -4.69 27.44
C ALA A 147 13.61 -4.03 26.26
N SER A 148 12.40 -3.52 26.51
CA SER A 148 11.67 -2.76 25.50
C SER A 148 12.57 -1.63 25.01
N ALA A 149 12.75 -1.52 23.70
CA ALA A 149 13.46 -0.40 23.12
C ALA A 149 12.89 0.93 23.66
N PRO A 150 13.72 1.96 23.88
CA PRO A 150 13.22 3.25 24.31
C PRO A 150 12.24 3.83 23.28
N ALA A 151 11.18 4.49 23.76
CA ALA A 151 10.22 5.17 22.90
C ALA A 151 10.93 6.30 22.13
N VAL A 152 10.74 6.34 20.80
CA VAL A 152 11.38 7.31 19.91
C VAL A 152 10.50 8.51 19.58
N SER A 153 9.22 8.49 19.96
CA SER A 153 8.27 9.58 19.67
C SER A 153 8.57 10.84 20.48
N VAL A 154 8.57 12.01 19.82
CA VAL A 154 8.72 13.30 20.52
C VAL A 154 7.38 13.89 20.94
N GLY A 155 6.37 13.88 20.06
CA GLY A 155 5.01 14.31 20.39
C GLY A 155 4.20 14.71 19.15
N PRO A 156 2.86 14.59 19.20
CA PRO A 156 1.99 14.80 18.05
C PRO A 156 1.99 16.24 17.54
N GLN A 157 2.36 17.21 18.36
CA GLN A 157 2.52 18.61 17.96
C GLN A 157 3.76 18.87 17.08
N TYR A 158 4.55 17.83 16.79
CA TYR A 158 5.65 17.92 15.84
C TYR A 158 5.35 17.12 14.57
N ASP A 159 4.30 16.30 14.56
CA ASP A 159 4.01 15.47 13.42
C ASP A 159 3.30 16.29 12.33
N THR A 160 3.71 16.08 11.07
CA THR A 160 3.25 16.90 9.95
C THR A 160 2.53 16.06 8.91
N THR A 161 1.35 16.48 8.51
CA THR A 161 0.71 15.89 7.33
C THR A 161 1.45 16.36 6.09
N HIS A 162 1.85 15.43 5.23
CA HIS A 162 2.49 15.78 3.97
C HIS A 162 1.42 16.11 2.94
N VAL A 163 1.52 17.30 2.35
CA VAL A 163 0.58 17.77 1.34
C VAL A 163 1.35 18.11 0.08
N TYR A 164 1.07 17.37 -0.98
CA TYR A 164 1.63 17.59 -2.30
C TYR A 164 0.59 18.29 -3.17
N VAL A 165 0.94 19.45 -3.69
CA VAL A 165 0.11 20.25 -4.61
C VAL A 165 0.92 20.67 -5.82
N ALA A 166 0.25 21.09 -6.89
CA ALA A 166 0.94 21.76 -7.97
C ALA A 166 1.58 23.06 -7.43
N ALA A 167 2.77 23.41 -7.90
CA ALA A 167 3.45 24.63 -7.46
C ALA A 167 2.62 25.90 -7.67
N SER A 168 1.75 25.93 -8.69
CA SER A 168 0.80 27.02 -8.96
C SER A 168 -0.33 27.14 -7.94
N ASP A 169 -0.63 26.06 -7.23
CA ASP A 169 -1.79 25.95 -6.34
C ASP A 169 -1.40 26.09 -4.87
N LEU A 170 -0.10 26.19 -4.57
CA LEU A 170 0.43 26.24 -3.20
C LEU A 170 -0.14 27.40 -2.41
N ASP A 171 -0.11 28.62 -2.96
CA ASP A 171 -0.58 29.82 -2.25
C ASP A 171 -2.10 29.70 -1.97
N ALA A 172 -2.89 29.29 -2.97
CA ALA A 172 -4.34 29.08 -2.82
C ALA A 172 -4.69 28.01 -1.78
N PHE A 173 -3.92 26.90 -1.76
CA PHE A 173 -4.09 25.86 -0.76
C PHE A 173 -3.79 26.39 0.65
N VAL A 174 -2.63 27.02 0.84
CA VAL A 174 -2.17 27.48 2.16
C VAL A 174 -3.11 28.55 2.72
N ASP A 175 -3.50 29.53 1.90
CA ASP A 175 -4.43 30.59 2.31
C ASP A 175 -5.79 29.99 2.71
N SER A 176 -6.31 29.04 1.92
CA SER A 176 -7.58 28.37 2.20
C SER A 176 -7.52 27.54 3.48
N PHE A 177 -6.43 26.80 3.70
CA PHE A 177 -6.24 25.96 4.88
C PHE A 177 -6.13 26.80 6.16
N VAL A 178 -5.34 27.88 6.13
CA VAL A 178 -5.22 28.82 7.26
C VAL A 178 -6.54 29.56 7.50
N ALA A 179 -7.27 29.97 6.46
CA ALA A 179 -8.59 30.60 6.63
C ALA A 179 -9.61 29.64 7.27
N THR A 180 -9.52 28.34 6.97
CA THR A 180 -10.42 27.31 7.50
C THR A 180 -10.14 27.01 8.97
N PHE A 181 -8.89 26.71 9.32
CA PHE A 181 -8.51 26.22 10.65
C PHE A 181 -7.85 27.26 11.56
N GLY A 182 -7.55 28.44 11.02
CA GLY A 182 -6.71 29.44 11.68
C GLY A 182 -5.23 29.06 11.65
N GLY A 183 -4.42 29.81 12.39
CA GLY A 183 -2.98 29.57 12.50
C GLY A 183 -2.14 30.44 11.58
N LYS A 184 -0.99 29.94 11.14
CA LYS A 184 0.00 30.69 10.34
C LYS A 184 0.83 29.78 9.45
N ALA A 185 1.31 30.33 8.34
CA ALA A 185 2.29 29.69 7.48
C ALA A 185 3.68 30.30 7.66
N SER A 186 4.73 29.51 7.46
CA SER A 186 6.11 30.02 7.37
C SER A 186 6.29 30.84 6.08
N PRO A 187 7.38 31.63 5.95
CA PRO A 187 7.81 32.08 4.64
C PRO A 187 7.99 30.88 3.69
N ARG A 188 7.67 31.09 2.41
CA ARG A 188 7.91 30.12 1.36
C ARG A 188 9.40 30.05 1.05
N VAL A 189 9.95 28.85 1.01
CA VAL A 189 11.36 28.61 0.67
C VAL A 189 11.47 27.63 -0.48
N THR A 190 12.49 27.80 -1.32
CA THR A 190 12.81 26.83 -2.39
C THR A 190 13.97 25.98 -1.90
N LEU A 191 13.80 24.66 -1.93
CA LEU A 191 14.78 23.72 -1.40
C LEU A 191 14.73 22.37 -2.13
N THR A 192 15.70 21.52 -1.81
CA THR A 192 15.70 20.09 -2.14
C THR A 192 15.55 19.32 -0.83
N VAL A 193 14.40 18.68 -0.63
CA VAL A 193 14.04 17.86 0.56
C VAL A 193 14.12 16.36 0.27
N THR A 194 14.62 15.99 -0.90
CA THR A 194 14.76 14.60 -1.33
C THR A 194 16.24 14.29 -1.58
N PRO A 195 16.70 13.06 -1.38
CA PRO A 195 18.11 12.69 -1.61
C PRO A 195 18.49 12.74 -3.09
N THR A 196 17.51 12.55 -3.98
CA THR A 196 17.67 12.81 -5.41
C THR A 196 17.34 14.27 -5.70
N PRO A 197 18.17 15.01 -6.47
CA PRO A 197 17.90 16.41 -6.78
C PRO A 197 16.51 16.63 -7.36
N SER A 198 15.72 17.44 -6.66
CA SER A 198 14.42 17.93 -7.12
C SER A 198 14.07 19.19 -6.32
N GLU A 199 13.73 20.25 -7.04
CA GLU A 199 13.42 21.55 -6.48
C GLU A 199 11.92 21.63 -6.15
N THR A 200 11.61 21.99 -4.90
CA THR A 200 10.24 22.25 -4.45
C THR A 200 10.12 23.58 -3.74
N LEU A 201 8.98 24.22 -3.93
CA LEU A 201 8.48 25.21 -2.98
C LEU A 201 8.05 24.44 -1.74
N SER A 202 8.58 24.83 -0.59
CA SER A 202 8.23 24.26 0.71
C SER A 202 7.67 25.34 1.60
N GLN A 203 6.57 25.02 2.27
CA GLN A 203 5.97 25.88 3.25
C GLN A 203 5.39 25.05 4.40
N TYR A 204 5.71 25.47 5.61
CA TYR A 204 5.17 24.88 6.82
C TYR A 204 3.89 25.61 7.21
N VAL A 205 2.83 24.88 7.55
CA VAL A 205 1.58 25.46 8.03
C VAL A 205 1.31 24.93 9.43
N GLN A 206 1.18 25.84 10.40
CA GLN A 206 0.85 25.54 11.78
C GLN A 206 -0.57 26.00 12.07
N THR A 207 -1.45 25.06 12.42
CA THR A 207 -2.82 25.34 12.85
C THR A 207 -3.07 24.80 14.25
N PRO A 208 -4.15 25.21 14.93
CA PRO A 208 -4.52 24.62 16.22
C PRO A 208 -4.86 23.12 16.16
N VAL A 209 -5.18 22.58 14.98
CA VAL A 209 -5.71 21.22 14.80
C VAL A 209 -4.75 20.29 14.06
N GLY A 210 -3.53 20.73 13.79
CA GLY A 210 -2.54 19.98 13.04
C GLY A 210 -1.51 20.86 12.34
N MET A 211 -0.42 20.22 11.91
CA MET A 211 0.67 20.87 11.18
C MET A 211 0.87 20.20 9.83
N LEU A 212 1.23 20.98 8.82
CA LEU A 212 1.43 20.49 7.46
C LEU A 212 2.83 20.86 6.96
N SER A 213 3.42 19.91 6.24
CA SER A 213 4.53 20.16 5.33
C SER A 213 3.95 20.19 3.91
N VAL A 214 3.90 21.37 3.30
CA VAL A 214 3.31 21.57 1.98
C VAL A 214 4.41 21.66 0.93
N PHE A 215 4.31 20.82 -0.10
CA PHE A 215 5.28 20.70 -1.16
C PHE A 215 4.65 21.03 -2.53
N GLY A 216 5.12 22.11 -3.14
CA GLY A 216 4.82 22.52 -4.50
C GLY A 216 6.03 22.28 -5.40
N PHE A 217 6.21 21.05 -5.86
CA PHE A 217 7.37 20.65 -6.65
C PHE A 217 7.43 21.40 -7.99
N LYS A 218 8.60 21.99 -8.29
CA LYS A 218 8.89 22.70 -9.55
C LYS A 218 9.51 21.77 -10.59
N THR A 219 10.21 20.74 -10.13
CA THR A 219 10.72 19.64 -10.94
C THR A 219 9.98 18.35 -10.60
N PRO A 220 10.07 17.28 -11.41
CA PRO A 220 9.39 16.02 -11.10
C PRO A 220 9.71 15.50 -9.69
N VAL A 221 8.68 14.99 -9.00
CA VAL A 221 8.84 14.38 -7.68
C VAL A 221 9.64 13.07 -7.84
N PRO A 222 10.79 12.91 -7.16
CA PRO A 222 11.54 11.67 -7.24
C PRO A 222 10.74 10.50 -6.67
N TYR A 223 10.77 9.35 -7.34
CA TYR A 223 10.21 8.13 -6.77
C TYR A 223 11.05 7.70 -5.54
N PRO A 224 10.44 7.34 -4.39
CA PRO A 224 9.01 7.05 -4.14
C PRO A 224 8.23 8.16 -3.39
N PHE A 225 8.73 9.39 -3.37
CA PHE A 225 8.13 10.50 -2.62
C PHE A 225 6.74 10.87 -3.14
N GLY A 226 5.89 11.41 -2.25
CA GLY A 226 4.49 11.72 -2.53
C GLY A 226 3.52 10.62 -2.11
N ALA A 227 4.02 9.43 -1.76
CA ALA A 227 3.21 8.33 -1.26
C ALA A 227 3.14 8.29 0.28
N GLU A 228 4.11 8.91 0.95
CA GLU A 228 4.11 9.03 2.39
C GLU A 228 3.09 10.06 2.89
N ARG A 229 2.42 9.74 4.00
CA ARG A 229 1.26 10.51 4.49
C ARG A 229 1.61 11.51 5.58
N THR A 230 2.54 11.17 6.45
CA THR A 230 2.88 11.93 7.66
C THR A 230 4.36 11.80 7.97
N GLY A 231 4.97 12.93 8.33
CA GLY A 231 6.31 12.99 8.93
C GLY A 231 6.20 12.94 10.44
N TYR A 232 6.91 12.00 11.06
CA TYR A 232 6.95 11.80 12.51
C TYR A 232 8.29 12.23 13.08
N LEU A 233 8.28 13.18 14.03
CA LEU A 233 9.52 13.61 14.68
C LEU A 233 9.98 12.56 15.68
N VAL A 234 11.21 12.08 15.49
CA VAL A 234 11.83 11.09 16.38
C VAL A 234 12.99 11.68 17.17
N THR A 235 13.25 11.12 18.35
CA THR A 235 14.36 11.53 19.22
C THR A 235 15.73 11.15 18.65
N ASP A 236 15.79 10.01 17.96
CA ASP A 236 16.98 9.45 17.30
C ASP A 236 16.54 8.70 16.04
N LEU A 237 16.99 9.16 14.87
CA LEU A 237 16.58 8.59 13.58
C LEU A 237 17.11 7.17 13.38
N ASP A 238 18.36 6.90 13.76
CA ASP A 238 19.00 5.60 13.53
C ASP A 238 18.35 4.54 14.42
N ALA A 239 18.05 4.89 15.67
CA ALA A 239 17.28 4.05 16.58
C ALA A 239 15.85 3.82 16.08
N ALA A 240 15.18 4.86 15.56
CA ALA A 240 13.83 4.76 15.04
C ALA A 240 13.74 3.87 13.79
N VAL A 241 14.65 4.02 12.83
CA VAL A 241 14.73 3.17 11.63
C VAL A 241 14.97 1.72 12.03
N LYS A 242 15.91 1.47 12.96
CA LYS A 242 16.15 0.12 13.49
C LYS A 242 14.91 -0.47 14.17
N ALA A 243 14.22 0.31 15.00
CA ALA A 243 13.00 -0.11 15.68
C ALA A 243 11.86 -0.40 14.69
N ALA A 244 11.67 0.45 13.67
CA ALA A 244 10.65 0.27 12.64
C ALA A 244 10.88 -1.04 11.86
N ARG A 245 12.12 -1.30 11.43
CA ARG A 245 12.48 -2.55 10.76
C ARG A 245 12.27 -3.77 11.66
N ALA A 246 12.69 -3.70 12.92
CA ALA A 246 12.47 -4.77 13.89
C ALA A 246 10.97 -5.02 14.16
N ALA A 247 10.14 -3.99 14.01
CA ALA A 247 8.68 -4.07 14.15
C ALA A 247 7.97 -4.57 12.88
N GLY A 248 8.68 -4.74 11.75
CA GLY A 248 8.13 -5.28 10.51
C GLY A 248 7.89 -4.26 9.40
N ALA A 249 8.38 -3.03 9.54
CA ALA A 249 8.41 -2.07 8.44
C ALA A 249 9.53 -2.37 7.45
N ASP A 250 9.28 -2.07 6.19
CA ASP A 250 10.29 -1.99 5.13
C ASP A 250 10.91 -0.58 5.11
N LEU A 251 12.22 -0.50 4.85
CA LEU A 251 12.93 0.77 4.68
C LEU A 251 12.98 1.09 3.20
N VAL A 252 12.10 1.99 2.75
CA VAL A 252 11.91 2.29 1.32
C VAL A 252 12.94 3.29 0.83
N VAL A 253 13.23 4.31 1.65
CA VAL A 253 14.33 5.25 1.43
C VAL A 253 15.18 5.24 2.68
N ASP A 254 16.46 4.86 2.52
CA ASP A 254 17.45 4.86 3.59
C ASP A 254 17.66 6.28 4.13
N SER A 255 18.26 6.41 5.32
CA SER A 255 18.47 7.71 5.95
C SER A 255 19.25 8.66 5.05
N PHE A 256 18.77 9.89 4.91
CA PHE A 256 19.41 10.93 4.11
C PHE A 256 19.39 12.28 4.83
N ASP A 257 20.35 13.14 4.51
CA ASP A 257 20.39 14.51 4.99
C ASP A 257 19.39 15.39 4.23
N ASP A 258 18.71 16.24 4.99
CA ASP A 258 17.96 17.37 4.45
C ASP A 258 18.57 18.70 5.00
N PRO A 259 18.09 19.87 4.54
CA PRO A 259 18.63 21.16 4.97
C PRO A 259 18.60 21.41 6.49
N ILE A 260 17.71 20.77 7.26
CA ILE A 260 17.48 21.07 8.69
C ILE A 260 17.71 19.87 9.64
N GLY A 261 18.03 18.71 9.09
CA GLY A 261 17.88 17.44 9.77
C GLY A 261 18.29 16.23 8.92
N ARG A 262 17.66 15.11 9.25
CA ARG A 262 17.76 13.83 8.53
C ARG A 262 16.39 13.20 8.45
N ASP A 263 16.15 12.45 7.39
CA ASP A 263 14.89 11.78 7.09
C ASP A 263 15.10 10.33 6.71
N ALA A 264 14.08 9.50 6.88
CA ALA A 264 13.95 8.18 6.28
C ALA A 264 12.49 7.91 5.93
N VAL A 265 12.24 7.10 4.89
CA VAL A 265 10.87 6.71 4.51
C VAL A 265 10.68 5.22 4.72
N VAL A 266 9.69 4.88 5.54
CA VAL A 266 9.35 3.50 5.89
C VAL A 266 7.98 3.13 5.36
N ARG A 267 7.77 1.84 5.10
CA ARG A 267 6.50 1.27 4.68
C ARG A 267 6.08 0.14 5.60
N TRP A 268 4.94 0.33 6.23
CA TRP A 268 4.32 -0.67 7.10
C TRP A 268 3.57 -1.74 6.29
N PRO A 269 3.23 -2.88 6.91
CA PRO A 269 2.30 -3.85 6.32
C PRO A 269 1.02 -3.18 5.81
N GLY A 270 0.47 -3.69 4.72
CA GLY A 270 -0.62 -3.03 3.99
C GLY A 270 -0.22 -1.83 3.14
N GLY A 271 1.08 -1.50 3.05
CA GLY A 271 1.59 -0.47 2.13
C GLY A 271 1.53 0.96 2.66
N VAL A 272 1.31 1.14 3.97
CA VAL A 272 1.20 2.47 4.59
C VAL A 272 2.59 3.08 4.70
N MET A 273 2.86 4.12 3.88
CA MET A 273 4.15 4.83 3.88
C MET A 273 4.15 6.03 4.82
N MET A 274 5.23 6.20 5.59
CA MET A 274 5.41 7.30 6.54
C MET A 274 6.87 7.77 6.50
N GLN A 275 7.10 9.05 6.80
CA GLN A 275 8.45 9.58 7.00
C GLN A 275 8.77 9.62 8.49
N LEU A 276 9.99 9.23 8.84
CA LEU A 276 10.60 9.49 10.14
C LEU A 276 11.62 10.59 9.93
N TYR A 277 11.57 11.63 10.76
CA TYR A 277 12.46 12.76 10.62
C TYR A 277 13.06 13.18 11.96
N TRP A 278 14.22 13.81 11.90
CA TRP A 278 14.95 14.33 13.04
C TRP A 278 15.60 15.66 12.68
N HIS A 279 15.48 16.68 13.54
CA HIS A 279 16.10 17.98 13.32
C HIS A 279 17.41 18.14 14.09
N ARG A 280 18.42 18.76 13.45
CA ARG A 280 19.71 19.10 14.09
C ARG A 280 19.53 20.04 15.29
N LYS A 281 18.50 20.89 15.24
CA LYS A 281 18.06 21.74 16.35
C LYS A 281 16.63 21.35 16.72
N ALA A 282 16.45 20.90 17.97
CA ALA A 282 15.15 20.51 18.47
C ALA A 282 14.14 21.69 18.35
N PRO A 283 13.02 21.50 17.65
CA PRO A 283 11.95 22.49 17.64
C PRO A 283 11.24 22.51 19.00
N SER A 284 10.55 23.62 19.30
CA SER A 284 9.70 23.74 20.49
C SER A 284 8.40 24.42 20.10
N TYR A 285 7.32 23.65 20.12
CA TYR A 285 5.98 24.11 19.75
C TYR A 285 5.01 23.89 20.92
N ALA A 286 4.05 24.81 21.04
CA ALA A 286 2.94 24.61 21.96
C ALA A 286 2.10 23.39 21.54
N PRO A 287 1.44 22.70 22.48
CA PRO A 287 0.51 21.63 22.14
C PRO A 287 -0.59 22.11 21.19
N LEU A 288 -1.05 21.19 20.33
CA LEU A 288 -2.23 21.41 19.50
C LEU A 288 -3.49 21.48 20.38
N ALA A 289 -4.49 22.25 19.96
CA ALA A 289 -5.81 22.23 20.58
C ALA A 289 -6.47 20.86 20.40
N THR A 290 -6.29 20.26 19.23
CA THR A 290 -6.68 18.89 18.91
C THR A 290 -5.61 18.23 18.05
N VAL A 291 -5.34 16.95 18.30
CA VAL A 291 -4.41 16.16 17.50
C VAL A 291 -5.17 15.50 16.36
N PRO A 292 -4.73 15.65 15.10
CA PRO A 292 -5.38 15.02 13.98
C PRO A 292 -5.13 13.50 13.97
N ASP A 293 -6.10 12.76 13.43
CA ASP A 293 -6.03 11.32 13.28
C ASP A 293 -5.35 10.95 11.96
N ASN A 294 -4.38 10.02 11.99
CA ASN A 294 -3.86 9.41 10.77
C ASN A 294 -4.86 8.37 10.24
N ARG A 295 -5.36 8.57 9.02
CA ARG A 295 -6.37 7.73 8.37
C ARG A 295 -5.71 6.67 7.52
N VAL A 296 -6.01 5.42 7.84
CA VAL A 296 -5.37 4.25 7.24
C VAL A 296 -6.45 3.27 6.77
N TYR A 297 -6.32 2.82 5.53
CA TYR A 297 -7.24 1.87 4.91
C TYR A 297 -6.49 0.60 4.57
N LEU A 298 -6.92 -0.53 5.12
CA LEU A 298 -6.20 -1.79 5.08
C LEU A 298 -7.09 -2.90 4.55
N SER A 299 -6.48 -3.88 3.90
CA SER A 299 -7.17 -5.12 3.56
C SER A 299 -7.39 -5.98 4.83
N PRO A 300 -8.34 -6.92 4.82
CA PRO A 300 -8.55 -7.84 5.95
C PRO A 300 -7.31 -8.69 6.28
N TYR A 301 -6.42 -8.88 5.31
CA TYR A 301 -5.23 -9.73 5.45
C TYR A 301 -4.04 -8.99 6.07
N GLU A 302 -3.95 -7.67 5.86
CA GLU A 302 -2.83 -6.86 6.34
C GLU A 302 -3.16 -6.06 7.60
N ALA A 303 -4.44 -5.90 7.94
CA ALA A 303 -4.89 -5.10 9.08
C ALA A 303 -4.21 -5.48 10.40
N ASP A 304 -4.26 -6.76 10.79
CA ASP A 304 -3.69 -7.21 12.07
C ASP A 304 -2.15 -7.14 12.06
N ARG A 305 -1.51 -7.35 10.90
CA ARG A 305 -0.06 -7.20 10.74
C ARG A 305 0.36 -5.74 10.91
N PHE A 306 -0.37 -4.81 10.29
CA PHE A 306 -0.14 -3.38 10.45
C PHE A 306 -0.32 -2.96 11.91
N VAL A 307 -1.44 -3.32 12.55
CA VAL A 307 -1.73 -2.98 13.95
C VAL A 307 -0.63 -3.49 14.87
N THR A 308 -0.22 -4.75 14.71
CA THR A 308 0.87 -5.35 15.51
C THR A 308 2.19 -4.61 15.32
N SER A 309 2.54 -4.32 14.07
CA SER A 309 3.80 -3.64 13.72
C SER A 309 3.81 -2.21 14.26
N TRP A 310 2.73 -1.46 14.05
CA TRP A 310 2.60 -0.08 14.50
C TRP A 310 2.60 0.03 16.02
N VAL A 311 1.83 -0.81 16.72
CA VAL A 311 1.82 -0.84 18.20
C VAL A 311 3.21 -1.14 18.75
N ARG A 312 3.93 -2.10 18.15
CA ARG A 312 5.29 -2.45 18.58
C ARG A 312 6.28 -1.32 18.38
N PHE A 313 6.21 -0.60 17.27
CA PHE A 313 7.10 0.53 16.99
C PHE A 313 6.76 1.78 17.79
N SER A 314 5.49 2.17 17.80
CA SER A 314 5.02 3.40 18.43
C SER A 314 4.89 3.30 19.95
N HIS A 315 5.07 2.09 20.50
CA HIS A 315 4.74 1.76 21.90
C HIS A 315 3.29 2.13 22.26
N GLY A 316 2.41 2.15 21.26
CA GLY A 316 1.02 2.55 21.41
C GLY A 316 0.11 1.46 21.99
N LYS A 317 -1.18 1.75 22.01
CA LYS A 317 -2.22 0.85 22.49
C LYS A 317 -3.43 0.89 21.56
N VAL A 318 -3.99 -0.28 21.25
CA VAL A 318 -5.32 -0.37 20.65
C VAL A 318 -6.35 0.01 21.70
N VAL A 319 -7.01 1.15 21.51
CA VAL A 319 -8.03 1.68 22.43
C VAL A 319 -9.46 1.38 21.98
N ALA A 320 -9.64 1.01 20.71
CA ALA A 320 -10.89 0.47 20.19
C ALA A 320 -10.62 -0.47 19.00
N ASP A 321 -11.39 -1.56 18.89
CA ASP A 321 -11.44 -2.45 17.73
C ASP A 321 -12.90 -2.90 17.55
N ASP A 322 -13.65 -2.10 16.82
CA ASP A 322 -15.05 -2.36 16.51
C ASP A 322 -15.14 -3.13 15.19
N ARG A 323 -15.45 -4.43 15.29
CA ARG A 323 -15.57 -5.31 14.11
C ARG A 323 -16.83 -5.07 13.29
N ARG A 324 -17.82 -4.35 13.82
CA ARG A 324 -19.09 -4.03 13.15
C ARG A 324 -19.38 -2.54 13.28
N GLY A 325 -18.34 -1.74 13.03
CA GLY A 325 -18.47 -0.30 12.95
C GLY A 325 -19.33 0.10 11.76
N ASP A 326 -19.90 1.30 11.82
CA ASP A 326 -20.76 1.84 10.77
C ASP A 326 -19.98 2.14 9.49
N GLY A 327 -20.29 1.41 8.41
CA GLY A 327 -19.72 1.59 7.08
C GLY A 327 -20.05 2.94 6.45
N GLY A 328 -21.02 3.69 6.98
CA GLY A 328 -21.27 5.08 6.60
C GLY A 328 -20.07 6.00 6.83
N ALA A 329 -19.20 5.68 7.79
CA ALA A 329 -17.93 6.38 8.02
C ALA A 329 -16.96 6.32 6.82
N ILE A 330 -17.15 5.36 5.91
CA ILE A 330 -16.38 5.18 4.68
C ILE A 330 -17.27 5.30 3.43
N GLY A 331 -18.40 6.01 3.53
CA GLY A 331 -19.32 6.25 2.43
C GLY A 331 -20.22 5.08 2.05
N ARG A 332 -20.35 4.07 2.90
CA ARG A 332 -21.16 2.85 2.64
C ARG A 332 -22.20 2.62 3.74
N PRO A 333 -23.17 3.54 3.90
CA PRO A 333 -24.19 3.42 4.95
C PRO A 333 -24.96 2.10 4.83
N GLY A 334 -25.34 1.53 5.97
CA GLY A 334 -26.04 0.24 6.05
C GLY A 334 -25.13 -0.99 5.85
N THR A 335 -23.82 -0.81 5.80
CA THR A 335 -22.83 -1.89 5.81
C THR A 335 -21.96 -1.81 7.05
N ASP A 336 -21.26 -2.91 7.37
CA ASP A 336 -20.30 -2.96 8.47
C ASP A 336 -18.87 -2.70 7.95
N VAL A 337 -18.07 -1.98 8.74
CA VAL A 337 -16.62 -1.82 8.56
C VAL A 337 -15.92 -2.09 9.87
N ARG A 338 -14.83 -2.87 9.87
CA ARG A 338 -14.00 -2.99 11.08
C ARG A 338 -13.16 -1.73 11.21
N ARG A 339 -13.27 -1.07 12.36
CA ARG A 339 -12.56 0.16 12.69
C ARG A 339 -11.70 -0.04 13.93
N ILE A 340 -10.43 0.25 13.80
CA ILE A 340 -9.42 0.08 14.85
C ILE A 340 -8.83 1.44 15.17
N VAL A 341 -8.70 1.75 16.45
CA VAL A 341 -8.13 3.00 16.94
C VAL A 341 -6.91 2.68 17.79
N ILE A 342 -5.77 3.24 17.41
CA ILE A 342 -4.50 3.09 18.12
C ILE A 342 -4.07 4.46 18.61
N GLU A 343 -3.71 4.57 19.89
CA GLU A 343 -3.15 5.79 20.49
C GLU A 343 -1.69 5.56 20.87
N SER A 344 -0.83 6.54 20.60
CA SER A 344 0.60 6.46 20.84
C SER A 344 1.20 7.85 21.11
N GLY A 345 2.51 7.92 21.38
CA GLY A 345 3.23 9.20 21.48
C GLY A 345 3.25 10.02 20.18
N PHE A 346 2.92 9.42 19.04
CA PHE A 346 2.75 10.07 17.74
C PHE A 346 1.30 10.51 17.45
N GLY A 347 0.42 10.45 18.47
CA GLY A 347 -1.01 10.65 18.29
C GLY A 347 -1.73 9.37 17.85
N ARG A 348 -2.86 9.57 17.16
CA ARG A 348 -3.84 8.50 16.90
C ARG A 348 -3.81 8.03 15.45
N VAL A 349 -3.88 6.71 15.27
CA VAL A 349 -4.16 6.07 13.98
C VAL A 349 -5.58 5.51 14.03
N VAL A 350 -6.40 5.86 13.03
CA VAL A 350 -7.72 5.28 12.80
C VAL A 350 -7.64 4.43 11.54
N ALA A 351 -7.64 3.11 11.73
CA ALA A 351 -7.56 2.14 10.66
C ALA A 351 -8.95 1.58 10.32
N PHE A 352 -9.30 1.62 9.04
CA PHE A 352 -10.50 0.98 8.48
C PHE A 352 -10.09 -0.26 7.70
N VAL A 353 -10.71 -1.39 8.02
CA VAL A 353 -10.47 -2.65 7.30
C VAL A 353 -11.54 -2.81 6.23
N THR A 354 -11.12 -2.79 4.97
CA THR A 354 -12.02 -2.66 3.81
C THR A 354 -11.71 -3.70 2.76
N ASP A 355 -12.70 -4.00 1.92
CA ASP A 355 -12.52 -4.83 0.71
C ASP A 355 -12.03 -4.02 -0.51
N GLY A 356 -11.58 -2.78 -0.29
CA GLY A 356 -11.09 -1.86 -1.32
C GLY A 356 -12.18 -1.19 -2.17
N LYS A 357 -13.48 -1.52 -1.97
CA LYS A 357 -14.59 -0.91 -2.73
C LYS A 357 -15.06 0.38 -2.06
N LEU A 358 -14.19 1.39 -2.06
CA LEU A 358 -14.48 2.69 -1.47
C LEU A 358 -15.09 3.63 -2.52
N PRO A 359 -16.27 4.24 -2.26
CA PRO A 359 -16.77 5.31 -3.10
C PRO A 359 -15.88 6.55 -2.93
N TYR A 360 -15.75 7.35 -3.99
CA TYR A 360 -15.12 8.66 -3.88
C TYR A 360 -15.90 9.53 -2.87
N PRO A 361 -15.25 10.27 -1.96
CA PRO A 361 -13.80 10.53 -1.86
C PRO A 361 -12.98 9.61 -0.92
N TYR A 362 -13.63 8.68 -0.23
CA TYR A 362 -13.04 7.92 0.88
C TYR A 362 -11.80 7.11 0.48
N GLY A 363 -10.80 7.08 1.36
CA GLY A 363 -9.54 6.37 1.15
C GLY A 363 -8.45 7.20 0.47
N ARG A 364 -8.75 8.45 0.13
CA ARG A 364 -7.79 9.37 -0.51
C ARG A 364 -7.21 10.38 0.47
N GLU A 365 -7.95 10.70 1.51
CA GLU A 365 -7.46 11.46 2.64
C GLU A 365 -6.49 10.63 3.48
N THR A 366 -5.48 11.32 4.00
CA THR A 366 -4.49 10.73 4.89
C THR A 366 -4.70 11.16 6.34
N THR A 367 -5.44 12.24 6.56
CA THR A 367 -5.58 12.91 7.85
C THR A 367 -7.04 13.29 8.12
N GLY A 368 -7.51 13.00 9.33
CA GLY A 368 -8.76 13.48 9.88
C GLY A 368 -8.54 14.55 10.93
N TYR A 369 -9.03 15.76 10.69
CA TYR A 369 -8.90 16.89 11.61
C TYR A 369 -10.06 16.92 12.59
N ALA A 370 -9.75 16.71 13.87
CA ALA A 370 -10.72 16.82 14.95
C ALA A 370 -10.98 18.29 15.28
N VAL A 371 -12.24 18.73 15.28
CA VAL A 371 -12.62 20.12 15.54
C VAL A 371 -13.72 20.23 16.58
N ALA A 372 -13.69 21.28 17.39
CA ALA A 372 -14.69 21.48 18.45
C ALA A 372 -16.09 21.80 17.91
N ASP A 373 -16.17 22.45 16.74
CA ASP A 373 -17.42 22.82 16.08
C ASP A 373 -17.29 22.56 14.58
N LEU A 374 -17.85 21.42 14.14
CA LEU A 374 -17.82 21.01 12.75
C LEU A 374 -18.57 22.00 11.86
N ASP A 375 -19.73 22.51 12.29
CA ASP A 375 -20.56 23.36 11.44
C ASP A 375 -19.86 24.70 11.18
N ALA A 376 -19.28 25.31 12.22
CA ALA A 376 -18.50 26.54 12.09
C ALA A 376 -17.26 26.36 11.19
N VAL A 377 -16.58 25.20 11.25
CA VAL A 377 -15.43 24.91 10.39
C VAL A 377 -15.87 24.72 8.94
N LEU A 378 -17.01 24.06 8.69
CA LEU A 378 -17.53 23.89 7.34
C LEU A 378 -17.94 25.22 6.71
N ASP A 379 -18.48 26.15 7.49
CA ASP A 379 -18.82 27.48 6.99
C ASP A 379 -17.57 28.29 6.64
N LYS A 380 -16.52 28.25 7.48
CA LYS A 380 -15.21 28.84 7.15
C LYS A 380 -14.59 28.20 5.91
N ALA A 381 -14.64 26.88 5.81
CA ALA A 381 -14.11 26.13 4.67
C ALA A 381 -14.78 26.57 3.37
N LYS A 382 -16.11 26.61 3.32
CA LYS A 382 -16.86 27.10 2.14
C LYS A 382 -16.49 28.54 1.78
N ALA A 383 -16.40 29.43 2.78
CA ALA A 383 -16.00 30.82 2.57
C ALA A 383 -14.55 30.93 2.05
N ALA A 384 -13.69 29.98 2.39
CA ALA A 384 -12.31 29.85 1.93
C ALA A 384 -12.16 29.07 0.60
N GLY A 385 -13.27 28.80 -0.11
CA GLY A 385 -13.24 28.12 -1.41
C GLY A 385 -13.04 26.60 -1.34
N VAL A 386 -13.24 25.98 -0.18
CA VAL A 386 -13.17 24.53 0.01
C VAL A 386 -14.49 23.88 -0.42
N GLU A 387 -14.40 22.79 -1.17
CA GLU A 387 -15.56 22.00 -1.57
C GLU A 387 -15.91 20.95 -0.50
N VAL A 388 -17.20 20.84 -0.16
CA VAL A 388 -17.72 19.78 0.72
C VAL A 388 -18.14 18.59 -0.15
N LEU A 389 -17.28 17.59 -0.26
CA LEU A 389 -17.49 16.40 -1.09
C LEU A 389 -18.43 15.37 -0.46
N ALA A 390 -18.38 15.22 0.86
CA ALA A 390 -19.35 14.44 1.62
C ALA A 390 -19.91 15.30 2.74
N GLN A 391 -21.23 15.46 2.75
CA GLN A 391 -21.95 16.18 3.79
C GLN A 391 -21.76 15.51 5.16
N PRO A 392 -21.89 16.25 6.28
CA PRO A 392 -21.77 15.70 7.61
C PRO A 392 -22.61 14.43 7.81
N TYR A 393 -21.93 13.34 8.12
CA TYR A 393 -22.52 12.05 8.41
C TYR A 393 -22.31 11.71 9.88
N ARG A 394 -23.38 11.31 10.58
CA ARG A 394 -23.30 10.96 12.00
C ARG A 394 -22.96 9.48 12.18
N THR A 395 -21.81 9.22 12.77
CA THR A 395 -21.38 7.88 13.22
C THR A 395 -21.50 7.76 14.73
N ARG A 396 -21.25 6.57 15.28
CA ARG A 396 -21.13 6.36 16.73
C ARG A 396 -20.01 7.21 17.37
N ALA A 397 -18.99 7.59 16.62
CA ALA A 397 -17.86 8.36 17.14
C ALA A 397 -18.01 9.89 17.01
N GLY A 398 -19.08 10.37 16.38
CA GLY A 398 -19.27 11.80 16.07
C GLY A 398 -19.69 12.00 14.62
N ARG A 399 -19.92 13.27 14.26
CA ARG A 399 -20.13 13.65 12.86
C ARG A 399 -18.79 13.77 12.14
N THR A 400 -18.79 13.46 10.85
CA THR A 400 -17.63 13.57 9.98
C THR A 400 -18.04 14.05 8.60
N ALA A 401 -17.18 14.82 7.93
CA ALA A 401 -17.37 15.34 6.59
C ALA A 401 -16.08 15.22 5.79
N MET A 402 -16.20 15.13 4.46
CA MET A 402 -15.05 15.07 3.56
C MET A 402 -14.94 16.37 2.76
N LEU A 403 -13.76 16.96 2.79
CA LEU A 403 -13.45 18.25 2.16
C LEU A 403 -12.40 18.09 1.07
N ALA A 404 -12.51 18.91 0.02
CA ALA A 404 -11.45 19.12 -0.96
C ALA A 404 -11.01 20.59 -0.96
N PHE A 405 -9.75 20.80 -0.57
CA PHE A 405 -9.11 22.10 -0.61
C PHE A 405 -8.63 22.43 -2.03
N PRO A 406 -8.40 23.72 -2.35
CA PRO A 406 -7.69 24.11 -3.56
C PRO A 406 -6.38 23.32 -3.73
N GLY A 407 -6.04 22.93 -4.96
CA GLY A 407 -4.91 22.04 -5.23
C GLY A 407 -5.20 20.55 -5.03
N GLY A 408 -6.43 20.17 -4.64
CA GLY A 408 -6.91 18.79 -4.65
C GLY A 408 -6.61 17.98 -3.38
N TYR A 409 -6.09 18.61 -2.33
CA TYR A 409 -5.88 17.94 -1.05
C TYR A 409 -7.22 17.61 -0.39
N LEU A 410 -7.37 16.33 -0.04
CA LEU A 410 -8.58 15.77 0.56
C LEU A 410 -8.37 15.57 2.07
N ALA A 411 -9.32 16.06 2.85
CA ALA A 411 -9.28 15.95 4.30
C ALA A 411 -10.61 15.44 4.84
N GLU A 412 -10.54 14.57 5.86
CA GLU A 412 -11.68 14.36 6.74
C GLU A 412 -11.67 15.45 7.82
N VAL A 413 -12.85 15.98 8.17
CA VAL A 413 -13.04 16.84 9.35
C VAL A 413 -14.15 16.24 10.19
N HIS A 414 -13.92 16.09 11.49
CA HIS A 414 -14.86 15.43 12.38
C HIS A 414 -14.93 16.09 13.74
N ASP A 415 -16.03 15.84 14.45
CA ASP A 415 -16.20 16.31 15.83
C ASP A 415 -15.03 15.80 16.69
N ALA A 416 -14.44 16.71 17.48
CA ALA A 416 -13.56 16.36 18.58
C ALA A 416 -14.39 15.66 19.67
N LYS A 417 -13.76 14.70 20.36
CA LYS A 417 -14.41 13.96 21.45
C LYS A 417 -14.29 14.69 22.78
#